data_AF-A0A7C6N5Q0-F1
#
_entry.id   AF-A0A7C6N5Q0-F1
#
_cell.length_a   1.000
_cell.length_b   1.000
_cell.length_c   1.000
_cell.angle_alpha   90.00
_cell.angle_beta   90.00
_cell.angle_gamma   90.00
#
_symmetry.space_group_name_H-M   'P 1'
#
loop_
_entity.id
_entity.type
_entity.pdbx_description
1 polymer ?
#
loop_
_entity_poly.entity_id
_entity_poly.type
_entity_poly.pdbx_seq_one_letter_code
_entity_poly.pdbx_strand_id
1 'polypeptide(L)'
;MNGLKNIDKIIIPTDIILDLVDIYKYIGKNDDYYNRVENNYDIILEQTIERDTYFLASLADLDLSDTRMRLIITKNSKPRTKEEAILANIKEVVKVIHRNSSEYIFNSSDLLAIANKIYDKNSVKFASEKRSRKTPLASQALRSKRVVFDEMVDEYSLLIEKEIHERIFLSTMFFVDFINYQPFTDKNEITSYLALYYLLLRCNVDVFKYISFFESWFEVKDEFQKQLIAASFNWEEGFPQVLGLFRVILKMIKSSYHRLEDFIKEYYYEEKINKADNVENTIYKLPNIFSKEDIKMIHPYISESTINRTLAKLRDENKIRPLGRGRSAKWCKIIEEDDFEHIFRG
;
A
#
# COMPACT_ATOMS: atom_id res chain seq x y z
N MET A 1 -17.90 -19.64 5.36
CA MET A 1 -17.95 -18.25 5.87
C MET A 1 -18.46 -18.29 7.29
N ASN A 2 -17.57 -17.99 8.22
CA ASN A 2 -17.80 -18.22 9.65
C ASN A 2 -17.65 -16.93 10.45
N GLY A 3 -16.87 -15.96 9.96
CA GLY A 3 -16.78 -14.63 10.53
C GLY A 3 -18.02 -13.80 10.25
N LEU A 4 -18.26 -13.42 8.99
CA LEU A 4 -19.36 -12.52 8.62
C LEU A 4 -20.74 -13.00 9.09
N LYS A 5 -21.02 -14.31 9.06
CA LYS A 5 -22.30 -14.88 9.55
C LYS A 5 -22.53 -14.72 11.06
N ASN A 6 -21.47 -14.49 11.83
CA ASN A 6 -21.53 -14.40 13.28
C ASN A 6 -21.20 -12.98 13.79
N ILE A 7 -21.22 -11.98 12.90
CA ILE A 7 -20.82 -10.61 13.22
C ILE A 7 -21.65 -9.98 14.36
N ASP A 8 -22.94 -10.29 14.45
CA ASP A 8 -23.85 -9.79 15.49
C ASP A 8 -23.43 -10.18 16.93
N LYS A 9 -22.57 -11.21 17.06
CA LYS A 9 -22.07 -11.66 18.36
C LYS A 9 -20.85 -10.87 18.83
N ILE A 10 -20.25 -10.05 17.97
CA ILE A 10 -19.02 -9.32 18.27
C ILE A 10 -19.38 -7.94 18.79
N ILE A 11 -19.00 -7.68 20.05
CA ILE A 11 -19.16 -6.37 20.67
C ILE A 11 -17.87 -5.58 20.42
N ILE A 12 -18.00 -4.41 19.79
CA ILE A 12 -16.87 -3.50 19.55
C ILE A 12 -16.53 -2.77 20.86
N PRO A 13 -15.32 -2.95 21.41
CA PRO A 13 -14.89 -2.28 22.65
C PRO A 13 -14.72 -0.76 22.47
N THR A 14 -14.79 -0.01 23.58
CA THR A 14 -14.71 1.46 23.59
C THR A 14 -13.42 2.02 22.98
N ASP A 15 -12.27 1.37 23.20
CA ASP A 15 -10.99 1.81 22.63
C ASP A 15 -11.01 1.78 21.09
N ILE A 16 -11.61 0.75 20.51
CA ILE A 16 -11.79 0.63 19.05
C ILE A 16 -12.74 1.73 18.54
N ILE A 17 -13.80 2.04 19.27
CA ILE A 17 -14.72 3.13 18.91
C ILE A 17 -13.98 4.47 18.87
N LEU A 18 -13.11 4.75 19.86
CA LEU A 18 -12.33 5.98 19.89
C LEU A 18 -11.37 6.08 18.70
N ASP A 19 -10.68 5.00 18.34
CA ASP A 19 -9.82 4.98 17.17
C ASP A 19 -10.60 5.15 15.86
N LEU A 20 -11.78 4.54 15.74
CA LEU A 20 -12.67 4.74 14.61
C LEU A 20 -13.12 6.20 14.49
N VAL A 21 -13.50 6.84 15.60
CA VAL A 21 -13.88 8.26 15.61
C VAL A 21 -12.74 9.15 15.08
N ASP A 22 -11.51 8.88 15.48
CA ASP A 22 -10.35 9.62 14.98
C ASP A 22 -10.12 9.37 13.48
N ILE A 23 -10.22 8.11 13.04
CA ILE A 23 -10.08 7.75 11.62
C ILE A 23 -11.18 8.39 10.76
N TYR A 24 -12.43 8.41 11.22
CA TYR A 24 -13.51 9.06 10.48
C TYR A 24 -13.38 10.59 10.43
N LYS A 25 -12.78 11.22 11.45
CA LYS A 25 -12.39 12.65 11.35
C LYS A 25 -11.36 12.89 10.27
N TYR A 26 -10.40 11.96 10.08
CA TYR A 26 -9.44 12.05 8.99
C TYR A 26 -10.08 11.78 7.62
N ILE A 27 -10.93 10.76 7.50
CA ILE A 27 -11.69 10.46 6.28
C ILE A 27 -12.55 11.67 5.86
N GLY A 28 -13.16 12.37 6.84
CA GLY A 28 -13.91 13.60 6.59
C GLY A 28 -13.08 14.76 6.03
N LYS A 29 -11.74 14.65 6.01
CA LYS A 29 -10.81 15.63 5.43
C LYS A 29 -10.19 15.16 4.10
N ASN A 30 -10.64 14.05 3.51
CA ASN A 30 -10.05 13.52 2.28
C ASN A 30 -10.02 14.56 1.14
N ASP A 31 -11.12 15.30 0.96
CA ASP A 31 -11.19 16.36 -0.05
C ASP A 31 -10.18 17.48 0.22
N ASP A 32 -10.00 17.87 1.50
CA ASP A 32 -8.98 18.85 1.88
C ASP A 32 -7.58 18.33 1.58
N TYR A 33 -7.26 17.07 1.88
CA TYR A 33 -5.96 16.49 1.55
C TYR A 33 -5.71 16.47 0.04
N TYR A 34 -6.72 16.12 -0.75
CA TYR A 34 -6.63 16.15 -2.21
C TYR A 34 -6.38 17.56 -2.74
N ASN A 35 -7.22 18.53 -2.37
CA ASN A 35 -7.12 19.93 -2.81
C ASN A 35 -5.75 20.53 -2.48
N ARG A 36 -5.15 20.07 -1.37
CA ARG A 36 -3.84 20.56 -0.92
C ARG A 36 -2.67 20.14 -1.80
N VAL A 37 -2.82 19.05 -2.53
CA VAL A 37 -1.74 18.48 -3.35
C VAL A 37 -2.16 18.25 -4.80
N GLU A 38 -3.31 18.79 -5.22
CA GLU A 38 -3.94 18.55 -6.53
C GLU A 38 -2.97 18.77 -7.69
N ASN A 39 -2.12 19.80 -7.60
CA ASN A 39 -1.15 20.18 -8.63
C ASN A 39 -0.10 19.10 -8.90
N ASN A 40 0.18 18.25 -7.92
CA ASN A 40 1.20 17.20 -7.99
C ASN A 40 0.63 15.82 -7.65
N TYR A 41 -0.70 15.67 -7.60
CA TYR A 41 -1.37 14.43 -7.18
C TYR A 41 -0.93 13.22 -8.01
N ASP A 42 -0.86 13.35 -9.34
CA ASP A 42 -0.42 12.26 -10.21
C ASP A 42 1.01 11.79 -9.91
N ILE A 43 1.89 12.70 -9.49
CA ILE A 43 3.27 12.37 -9.11
C ILE A 43 3.26 11.63 -7.78
N ILE A 44 2.51 12.12 -6.78
CA ILE A 44 2.35 11.46 -5.48
C ILE A 44 1.84 10.04 -5.69
N LEU A 45 0.77 9.91 -6.47
CA LEU A 45 0.13 8.64 -6.77
C LEU A 45 1.10 7.64 -7.41
N GLU A 46 1.86 8.05 -8.43
CA GLU A 46 2.84 7.15 -9.06
C GLU A 46 3.91 6.70 -8.07
N GLN A 47 4.38 7.58 -7.17
CA GLN A 47 5.34 7.18 -6.13
C GLN A 47 4.75 6.21 -5.13
N THR A 48 3.50 6.41 -4.72
CA THR A 48 2.79 5.50 -3.81
C THR A 48 2.64 4.13 -4.46
N ILE A 49 2.27 4.08 -5.74
CA ILE A 49 2.21 2.85 -6.54
C ILE A 49 3.59 2.18 -6.61
N GLU A 50 4.66 2.93 -6.85
CA GLU A 50 6.03 2.40 -6.89
C GLU A 50 6.45 1.78 -5.55
N ARG A 51 6.14 2.46 -4.43
CA ARG A 51 6.41 1.94 -3.07
C ARG A 51 5.59 0.71 -2.76
N ASP A 52 4.28 0.74 -3.03
CA ASP A 52 3.39 -0.41 -2.85
C ASP A 52 3.86 -1.62 -3.65
N THR A 53 4.28 -1.40 -4.90
CA THR A 53 4.83 -2.45 -5.77
C THR A 53 6.08 -3.07 -5.15
N TYR A 54 6.99 -2.23 -4.62
CA TYR A 54 8.23 -2.69 -4.01
C TYR A 54 7.96 -3.58 -2.79
N PHE A 55 7.16 -3.10 -1.84
CA PHE A 55 6.87 -3.84 -0.60
C PHE A 55 6.02 -5.09 -0.84
N LEU A 56 5.07 -5.04 -1.78
CA LEU A 56 4.31 -6.22 -2.17
C LEU A 56 5.18 -7.27 -2.88
N ALA A 57 6.14 -6.84 -3.71
CA ALA A 57 7.10 -7.75 -4.33
C ALA A 57 8.00 -8.44 -3.29
N SER A 58 8.42 -7.72 -2.24
CA SER A 58 9.14 -8.31 -1.11
C SER A 58 8.30 -9.33 -0.35
N LEU A 59 6.99 -9.11 -0.23
CA LEU A 59 6.06 -10.07 0.36
C LEU A 59 5.82 -11.30 -0.53
N ALA A 60 5.93 -11.12 -1.84
CA ALA A 60 5.81 -12.19 -2.82
C ALA A 60 7.06 -13.07 -2.95
N ASP A 61 8.14 -12.75 -2.24
CA ASP A 61 9.41 -13.46 -2.22
C ASP A 61 9.99 -13.72 -3.63
N LEU A 62 9.96 -12.69 -4.49
CA LEU A 62 10.48 -12.77 -5.86
C LEU A 62 12.01 -12.86 -5.86
N ASP A 63 12.56 -13.75 -6.68
CA ASP A 63 14.02 -13.92 -6.85
C ASP A 63 14.60 -12.82 -7.76
N LEU A 64 14.65 -11.59 -7.24
CA LEU A 64 15.16 -10.40 -7.92
C LEU A 64 16.06 -9.57 -7.00
N SER A 65 17.17 -9.06 -7.54
CA SER A 65 17.96 -8.06 -6.80
C SER A 65 17.21 -6.74 -6.64
N ASP A 66 17.44 -6.05 -5.51
CA ASP A 66 16.87 -4.73 -5.21
C ASP A 66 17.12 -3.73 -6.36
N THR A 67 18.33 -3.71 -6.91
CA THR A 67 18.70 -2.89 -8.07
C THR A 67 17.80 -3.17 -9.27
N ARG A 68 17.51 -4.45 -9.54
CA ARG A 68 16.67 -4.84 -10.68
C ARG A 68 15.21 -4.50 -10.44
N MET A 69 14.72 -4.70 -9.22
CA MET A 69 13.36 -4.29 -8.83
C MET A 69 13.17 -2.78 -9.06
N ARG A 70 14.08 -1.95 -8.55
CA ARG A 70 14.02 -0.49 -8.74
C ARG A 70 14.00 -0.07 -10.21
N LEU A 71 14.79 -0.72 -11.06
CA LEU A 71 14.81 -0.42 -12.50
C LEU A 71 13.47 -0.71 -13.20
N ILE A 72 12.79 -1.78 -12.80
CA ILE A 72 11.48 -2.14 -13.37
C ILE A 72 10.41 -1.20 -12.83
N ILE A 73 10.39 -1.00 -11.51
CA ILE A 73 9.40 -0.19 -10.82
C ILE A 73 9.48 1.28 -11.24
N THR A 74 10.66 1.89 -11.18
CA THR A 74 10.83 3.35 -11.33
C THR A 74 11.16 3.80 -12.76
N LYS A 75 11.81 2.94 -13.55
CA LYS A 75 12.24 3.29 -14.93
C LYS A 75 11.47 2.53 -16.00
N ASN A 76 10.46 1.73 -15.63
CA ASN A 76 9.66 0.91 -16.53
C ASN A 76 10.52 0.06 -17.48
N SER A 77 11.64 -0.48 -16.96
CA SER A 77 12.51 -1.35 -17.74
C SER A 77 11.75 -2.57 -18.22
N LYS A 78 11.93 -2.95 -19.49
CA LYS A 78 11.31 -4.18 -20.04
C LYS A 78 11.73 -5.42 -19.23
N PRO A 79 10.76 -6.27 -18.82
CA PRO A 79 11.02 -7.56 -18.21
C PRO A 79 11.75 -8.52 -19.15
N ARG A 80 12.63 -9.35 -18.58
CA ARG A 80 13.43 -10.36 -19.29
C ARG A 80 13.25 -11.76 -18.73
N THR A 81 12.84 -11.88 -17.47
CA THR A 81 12.57 -13.15 -16.79
C THR A 81 11.10 -13.22 -16.36
N LYS A 82 10.65 -14.41 -15.92
CA LYS A 82 9.31 -14.59 -15.38
C LYS A 82 9.09 -13.77 -14.09
N GLU A 83 10.06 -13.78 -13.19
CA GLU A 83 10.05 -12.96 -11.95
C GLU A 83 9.91 -11.46 -12.26
N GLU A 84 10.66 -10.96 -13.25
CA GLU A 84 10.55 -9.57 -13.68
C GLU A 84 9.18 -9.24 -14.30
N ALA A 85 8.57 -10.21 -15.00
CA ALA A 85 7.23 -10.06 -15.56
C ALA A 85 6.17 -10.04 -14.44
N ILE A 86 6.30 -10.89 -13.43
CA ILE A 86 5.47 -10.88 -12.22
C ILE A 86 5.55 -9.51 -11.55
N LEU A 87 6.76 -8.96 -11.36
CA LEU A 87 6.95 -7.63 -10.78
C LEU A 87 6.24 -6.53 -11.59
N ALA A 88 6.38 -6.55 -12.91
CA ALA A 88 5.69 -5.60 -13.78
C ALA A 88 4.16 -5.74 -13.68
N ASN A 89 3.66 -6.97 -13.59
CA ASN A 89 2.23 -7.24 -13.43
C ASN A 89 1.70 -6.80 -12.06
N ILE A 90 2.49 -6.95 -10.98
CA ILE A 90 2.16 -6.42 -9.65
C ILE A 90 1.96 -4.90 -9.74
N LYS A 91 2.88 -4.17 -10.40
CA LYS A 91 2.75 -2.72 -10.60
C LYS A 91 1.43 -2.35 -11.29
N GLU A 92 1.09 -3.07 -12.35
CA GLU A 92 -0.16 -2.83 -13.10
C GLU A 92 -1.42 -3.16 -12.28
N VAL A 93 -1.39 -4.21 -11.46
CA VAL A 93 -2.51 -4.55 -10.56
C VAL A 93 -2.69 -3.50 -9.48
N VAL A 94 -1.61 -3.08 -8.81
CA VAL A 94 -1.63 -2.03 -7.78
C VAL A 94 -2.20 -0.74 -8.38
N LYS A 95 -1.74 -0.36 -9.57
CA LYS A 95 -2.24 0.81 -10.31
C LYS A 95 -3.74 0.72 -10.62
N VAL A 96 -4.24 -0.45 -11.02
CA VAL A 96 -5.68 -0.66 -11.27
C VAL A 96 -6.48 -0.53 -9.97
N ILE A 97 -6.03 -1.16 -8.88
CA ILE A 97 -6.70 -1.06 -7.56
C ILE A 97 -6.78 0.40 -7.11
N HIS A 98 -5.68 1.14 -7.19
CA HIS A 98 -5.62 2.56 -6.82
C HIS A 98 -6.63 3.39 -7.61
N ARG A 99 -6.55 3.34 -8.96
CA ARG A 99 -7.35 4.21 -9.85
C ARG A 99 -8.82 3.86 -9.86
N ASN A 100 -9.15 2.59 -9.66
CA ASN A 100 -10.49 2.09 -9.93
C ASN A 100 -11.23 1.64 -8.66
N SER A 101 -10.67 1.89 -7.47
CA SER A 101 -11.25 1.51 -6.17
C SER A 101 -12.69 1.99 -5.98
N SER A 102 -13.06 3.15 -6.53
CA SER A 102 -14.41 3.71 -6.46
C SER A 102 -15.39 3.19 -7.53
N GLU A 103 -14.90 2.58 -8.61
CA GLU A 103 -15.71 2.30 -9.81
C GLU A 103 -16.09 0.81 -9.99
N TYR A 104 -15.39 -0.12 -9.33
CA TYR A 104 -15.58 -1.55 -9.58
C TYR A 104 -16.47 -2.24 -8.56
N ILE A 105 -17.26 -3.22 -9.03
CA ILE A 105 -18.03 -4.12 -8.18
C ILE A 105 -17.08 -5.16 -7.58
N PHE A 106 -17.02 -5.24 -6.25
CA PHE A 106 -16.22 -6.26 -5.59
C PHE A 106 -16.86 -7.64 -5.83
N ASN A 107 -16.20 -8.50 -6.60
CA ASN A 107 -16.68 -9.86 -6.85
C ASN A 107 -15.53 -10.87 -6.83
N SER A 108 -15.89 -12.14 -6.65
CA SER A 108 -14.95 -13.26 -6.58
C SER A 108 -14.13 -13.46 -7.86
N SER A 109 -14.71 -13.13 -9.02
CA SER A 109 -14.07 -13.32 -10.32
C SER A 109 -13.00 -12.26 -10.56
N ASP A 110 -13.20 -11.05 -10.08
CA ASP A 110 -12.21 -9.98 -10.12
C ASP A 110 -11.01 -10.30 -9.22
N LEU A 111 -11.25 -10.86 -8.03
CA LEU A 111 -10.16 -11.35 -7.17
C LEU A 111 -9.33 -12.46 -7.83
N LEU A 112 -10.00 -13.39 -8.52
CA LEU A 112 -9.31 -14.42 -9.30
C LEU A 112 -8.56 -13.82 -10.52
N ALA A 113 -9.14 -12.80 -11.16
CA ALA A 113 -8.54 -12.12 -12.29
C ALA A 113 -7.29 -11.32 -11.88
N ILE A 114 -7.32 -10.69 -10.71
CA ILE A 114 -6.16 -10.02 -10.08
C ILE A 114 -5.02 -11.04 -9.90
N ALA A 115 -5.30 -12.19 -9.28
CA ALA A 115 -4.28 -13.23 -9.06
C ALA A 115 -3.67 -13.73 -10.39
N ASN A 116 -4.53 -14.03 -11.38
CA ASN A 116 -4.08 -14.49 -12.70
C ASN A 116 -3.38 -13.40 -13.52
N LYS A 117 -3.67 -12.11 -13.28
CA LYS A 117 -2.95 -11.01 -13.92
C LYS A 117 -1.51 -10.91 -13.43
N ILE A 118 -1.24 -11.27 -12.17
CA ILE A 118 0.11 -11.25 -11.58
C ILE A 118 0.96 -12.42 -12.11
N TYR A 119 0.50 -13.67 -11.91
CA TYR A 119 1.38 -14.85 -11.97
C TYR A 119 1.38 -15.61 -13.29
N ASP A 120 0.31 -15.51 -14.08
CA ASP A 120 0.14 -16.01 -15.45
C ASP A 120 -1.34 -16.32 -15.68
N LYS A 121 -1.82 -16.12 -16.92
CA LYS A 121 -3.22 -16.37 -17.27
C LYS A 121 -3.58 -17.86 -17.03
N ASN A 122 -4.56 -18.10 -16.16
CA ASN A 122 -5.08 -19.41 -15.74
C ASN A 122 -4.17 -20.25 -14.84
N SER A 123 -3.13 -19.65 -14.24
CA SER A 123 -2.29 -20.30 -13.24
C SER A 123 -3.05 -20.55 -11.92
N VAL A 124 -3.93 -19.62 -11.55
CA VAL A 124 -4.75 -19.70 -10.35
C VAL A 124 -6.19 -20.05 -10.73
N LYS A 125 -6.78 -21.01 -10.03
CA LYS A 125 -8.17 -21.44 -10.21
C LYS A 125 -8.87 -21.47 -8.85
N PHE A 126 -10.20 -21.53 -8.86
CA PHE A 126 -10.94 -21.89 -7.67
C PHE A 126 -10.58 -23.32 -7.24
N ALA A 127 -10.21 -23.48 -5.97
CA ALA A 127 -9.97 -24.78 -5.36
C ALA A 127 -11.28 -25.58 -5.25
N SER A 128 -11.16 -26.85 -4.87
CA SER A 128 -12.31 -27.73 -4.62
C SER A 128 -12.25 -28.30 -3.21
N GLU A 129 -13.40 -28.54 -2.61
CA GLU A 129 -13.56 -29.14 -1.28
C GLU A 129 -14.42 -30.41 -1.36
N LYS A 130 -14.19 -31.35 -0.44
CA LYS A 130 -14.99 -32.58 -0.36
C LYS A 130 -16.37 -32.25 0.20
N ARG A 131 -17.44 -32.73 -0.45
CA ARG A 131 -18.80 -32.63 0.12
C ARG A 131 -18.87 -33.35 1.47
N SER A 132 -19.50 -32.70 2.45
CA SER A 132 -19.83 -33.29 3.75
C SER A 132 -20.64 -34.58 3.59
N ARG A 133 -20.31 -35.62 4.37
CA ARG A 133 -20.95 -36.97 4.36
C ARG A 133 -22.45 -36.98 4.70
N LYS A 134 -23.09 -35.84 4.97
CA LYS A 134 -24.51 -35.77 5.37
C LYS A 134 -25.51 -36.07 4.24
N THR A 135 -25.06 -36.21 2.99
CA THR A 135 -25.89 -36.69 1.86
C THR A 135 -25.47 -38.12 1.44
N PRO A 136 -26.34 -39.14 1.62
CA PRO A 136 -26.01 -40.55 1.38
C PRO A 136 -25.63 -40.91 -0.06
N LEU A 137 -25.94 -40.06 -1.04
CA LEU A 137 -25.84 -40.36 -2.48
C LEU A 137 -24.68 -39.66 -3.21
N ALA A 138 -23.83 -38.88 -2.53
CA ALA A 138 -22.78 -38.08 -3.19
C ALA A 138 -21.42 -38.11 -2.48
N SER A 139 -21.00 -39.27 -2.00
CA SER A 139 -19.80 -39.42 -1.15
C SER A 139 -18.44 -39.17 -1.83
N GLN A 140 -18.40 -38.73 -3.09
CA GLN A 140 -17.14 -38.47 -3.83
C GLN A 140 -17.12 -37.21 -4.72
N ALA A 141 -18.21 -36.43 -4.81
CA ALA A 141 -18.20 -35.23 -5.66
C ALA A 141 -17.47 -34.05 -4.97
N LEU A 142 -16.36 -33.61 -5.57
CA LEU A 142 -15.69 -32.35 -5.25
C LEU A 142 -16.62 -31.17 -5.58
N ARG A 143 -16.90 -30.29 -4.61
CA ARG A 143 -17.59 -29.01 -4.85
C ARG A 143 -16.53 -27.95 -5.06
N SER A 144 -16.68 -27.12 -6.10
CA SER A 144 -15.82 -25.95 -6.25
C SER A 144 -16.04 -24.99 -5.08
N LYS A 145 -14.94 -24.51 -4.48
CA LYS A 145 -14.95 -23.46 -3.45
C LYS A 145 -15.53 -22.14 -3.94
N ARG A 146 -15.62 -21.95 -5.26
CA ARG A 146 -16.23 -20.76 -5.88
C ARG A 146 -17.60 -20.46 -5.31
N VAL A 147 -18.48 -21.47 -5.20
CA VAL A 147 -19.87 -21.21 -4.80
C VAL A 147 -19.95 -20.59 -3.40
N VAL A 148 -19.15 -21.09 -2.45
CA VAL A 148 -19.11 -20.57 -1.08
C VAL A 148 -18.41 -19.21 -1.02
N PHE A 149 -17.42 -18.98 -1.88
CA PHE A 149 -16.74 -17.69 -1.95
C PHE A 149 -17.62 -16.60 -2.59
N ASP A 150 -18.42 -16.96 -3.60
CA ASP A 150 -19.44 -16.08 -4.18
C ASP A 150 -20.46 -15.69 -3.10
N GLU A 151 -21.01 -16.67 -2.37
CA GLU A 151 -21.89 -16.43 -1.21
C GLU A 151 -21.25 -15.50 -0.16
N MET A 152 -19.93 -15.60 0.05
CA MET A 152 -19.19 -14.77 1.00
C MET A 152 -19.04 -13.31 0.55
N VAL A 153 -18.80 -13.10 -0.75
CA VAL A 153 -18.72 -11.76 -1.33
C VAL A 153 -20.10 -11.11 -1.40
N ASP A 154 -21.15 -11.88 -1.70
CA ASP A 154 -22.54 -11.42 -1.70
C ASP A 154 -22.98 -10.99 -0.30
N GLU A 155 -22.68 -11.78 0.74
CA GLU A 155 -22.99 -11.41 2.12
C GLU A 155 -22.24 -10.15 2.55
N TYR A 156 -20.95 -10.02 2.23
CA TYR A 156 -20.19 -8.81 2.51
C TYR A 156 -20.86 -7.59 1.88
N SER A 157 -21.23 -7.69 0.59
CA SER A 157 -21.88 -6.60 -0.14
C SER A 157 -23.23 -6.24 0.49
N LEU A 158 -24.03 -7.24 0.85
CA LEU A 158 -25.31 -7.04 1.55
C LEU A 158 -25.13 -6.35 2.91
N LEU A 159 -24.12 -6.73 3.69
CA LEU A 159 -23.85 -6.13 5.01
C LEU A 159 -23.38 -4.68 4.89
N ILE A 160 -22.61 -4.36 3.84
CA ILE A 160 -22.22 -2.98 3.52
C ILE A 160 -23.46 -2.15 3.15
N GLU A 161 -24.37 -2.67 2.32
CA GLU A 161 -25.61 -1.98 1.92
C GLU A 161 -26.58 -1.77 3.08
N LYS A 162 -26.64 -2.70 4.04
CA LYS A 162 -27.50 -2.60 5.22
C LYS A 162 -27.06 -1.49 6.19
N GLU A 163 -25.78 -1.12 6.18
CA GLU A 163 -25.19 -0.10 7.08
C GLU A 163 -25.41 -0.35 8.57
N ILE A 164 -25.51 -1.62 8.97
CA ILE A 164 -25.70 -2.04 10.38
C ILE A 164 -24.36 -2.21 11.10
N HIS A 165 -23.29 -2.50 10.36
CA HIS A 165 -21.95 -2.68 10.89
C HIS A 165 -20.96 -1.70 10.24
N GLU A 166 -19.91 -1.35 10.99
CA GLU A 166 -18.85 -0.48 10.51
C GLU A 166 -18.08 -1.12 9.34
N ARG A 167 -17.77 -0.33 8.31
CA ARG A 167 -17.31 -0.81 7.00
C ARG A 167 -15.88 -1.35 7.00
N ILE A 168 -14.97 -0.73 7.75
CA ILE A 168 -13.58 -1.18 7.91
C ILE A 168 -13.55 -2.50 8.69
N PHE A 169 -14.41 -2.64 9.71
CA PHE A 169 -14.58 -3.87 10.46
C PHE A 169 -15.13 -5.00 9.57
N LEU A 170 -16.16 -4.74 8.76
CA LEU A 170 -16.66 -5.70 7.76
C LEU A 170 -15.55 -6.15 6.79
N SER A 171 -14.75 -5.21 6.30
CA SER A 171 -13.61 -5.51 5.42
C SER A 171 -12.54 -6.35 6.12
N THR A 172 -12.32 -6.13 7.41
CA THR A 172 -11.42 -6.94 8.25
C THR A 172 -11.95 -8.36 8.42
N MET A 173 -13.24 -8.51 8.70
CA MET A 173 -13.91 -9.81 8.83
C MET A 173 -13.86 -10.59 7.51
N PHE A 174 -14.15 -9.94 6.38
CA PHE A 174 -14.04 -10.55 5.06
C PHE A 174 -12.60 -11.01 4.76
N PHE A 175 -11.61 -10.20 5.11
CA PHE A 175 -10.20 -10.56 4.97
C PHE A 175 -9.83 -11.83 5.76
N VAL A 176 -10.28 -11.93 7.03
CA VAL A 176 -10.08 -13.14 7.85
C VAL A 176 -10.79 -14.34 7.25
N ASP A 177 -12.04 -14.18 6.80
CA ASP A 177 -12.78 -15.26 6.14
C ASP A 177 -12.07 -15.72 4.85
N PHE A 178 -11.52 -14.81 4.04
CA PHE A 178 -10.76 -15.14 2.84
C PHE A 178 -9.47 -15.91 3.19
N ILE A 179 -8.62 -15.37 4.06
CA ILE A 179 -7.34 -16.01 4.42
C ILE A 179 -7.54 -17.44 4.92
N ASN A 180 -8.55 -17.67 5.76
CA ASN A 180 -8.81 -19.00 6.30
C ASN A 180 -9.51 -19.91 5.29
N TYR A 181 -10.44 -19.38 4.50
CA TYR A 181 -11.17 -20.20 3.54
C TYR A 181 -10.29 -20.68 2.38
N GLN A 182 -9.33 -19.87 1.94
CA GLN A 182 -8.44 -20.15 0.82
C GLN A 182 -9.20 -20.65 -0.42
N PRO A 183 -9.99 -19.78 -1.08
CA PRO A 183 -10.85 -20.14 -2.21
C PRO A 183 -10.07 -20.58 -3.46
N PHE A 184 -8.79 -20.25 -3.57
CA PHE A 184 -7.96 -20.49 -4.74
C PHE A 184 -6.97 -21.65 -4.57
N THR A 185 -6.50 -22.20 -5.68
CA THR A 185 -5.51 -23.29 -5.72
C THR A 185 -4.12 -22.87 -5.24
N ASP A 186 -3.76 -21.61 -5.41
CA ASP A 186 -2.50 -21.00 -4.98
C ASP A 186 -2.70 -19.48 -4.81
N LYS A 187 -1.72 -18.78 -4.23
CA LYS A 187 -1.64 -17.31 -4.13
C LYS A 187 -2.77 -16.66 -3.32
N ASN A 188 -3.40 -17.42 -2.44
CA ASN A 188 -4.46 -16.91 -1.55
C ASN A 188 -3.97 -15.75 -0.68
N GLU A 189 -2.78 -15.86 -0.09
CA GLU A 189 -2.24 -14.86 0.82
C GLU A 189 -2.07 -13.49 0.14
N ILE A 190 -1.29 -13.42 -0.94
CA ILE A 190 -1.05 -12.16 -1.67
C ILE A 190 -2.35 -11.59 -2.22
N THR A 191 -3.25 -12.44 -2.73
CA THR A 191 -4.55 -11.99 -3.23
C THR A 191 -5.44 -11.46 -2.11
N SER A 192 -5.37 -12.03 -0.90
CA SER A 192 -6.11 -11.56 0.26
C SER A 192 -5.59 -10.21 0.77
N TYR A 193 -4.28 -9.96 0.74
CA TYR A 193 -3.72 -8.64 1.10
C TYR A 193 -4.09 -7.56 0.07
N LEU A 194 -4.07 -7.91 -1.22
CA LEU A 194 -4.60 -7.02 -2.28
C LEU A 194 -6.10 -6.77 -2.11
N ALA A 195 -6.88 -7.77 -1.70
CA ALA A 195 -8.29 -7.62 -1.39
C ALA A 195 -8.49 -6.68 -0.19
N LEU A 196 -7.76 -6.87 0.92
CA LEU A 196 -7.82 -5.96 2.06
C LEU A 196 -7.48 -4.53 1.65
N TYR A 197 -6.41 -4.36 0.86
CA TYR A 197 -6.02 -3.05 0.35
C TYR A 197 -7.16 -2.38 -0.45
N TYR A 198 -7.72 -3.11 -1.42
CA TYR A 198 -8.85 -2.65 -2.23
C TYR A 198 -10.09 -2.30 -1.38
N LEU A 199 -10.42 -3.14 -0.40
CA LEU A 199 -11.58 -2.94 0.47
C LEU A 199 -11.44 -1.72 1.37
N LEU A 200 -10.23 -1.42 1.86
CA LEU A 200 -9.98 -0.21 2.65
C LEU A 200 -10.15 1.06 1.81
N LEU A 201 -9.65 1.09 0.57
CA LEU A 201 -9.91 2.21 -0.34
C LEU A 201 -11.41 2.40 -0.58
N ARG A 202 -12.18 1.32 -0.72
CA ARG A 202 -13.65 1.35 -0.82
C ARG A 202 -14.36 1.86 0.43
N CYS A 203 -13.69 1.84 1.58
CA CYS A 203 -14.16 2.42 2.82
C CYS A 203 -13.78 3.91 2.94
N ASN A 204 -13.34 4.55 1.85
CA ASN A 204 -12.84 5.92 1.79
C ASN A 204 -11.57 6.15 2.64
N VAL A 205 -10.79 5.09 2.88
CA VAL A 205 -9.48 5.20 3.54
C VAL A 205 -8.46 5.68 2.51
N ASP A 206 -8.66 6.90 2.02
CA ASP A 206 -7.92 7.48 0.89
C ASP A 206 -6.47 7.84 1.23
N VAL A 207 -6.09 7.82 2.51
CA VAL A 207 -4.70 7.97 2.92
C VAL A 207 -3.76 7.04 2.16
N PHE A 208 -4.21 5.83 1.81
CA PHE A 208 -3.40 4.88 1.07
C PHE A 208 -3.20 5.24 -0.42
N LYS A 209 -3.86 6.28 -0.93
CA LYS A 209 -3.54 6.89 -2.23
C LYS A 209 -2.28 7.76 -2.16
N TYR A 210 -1.91 8.23 -0.96
CA TYR A 210 -0.78 9.12 -0.73
C TYR A 210 0.38 8.41 -0.01
N ILE A 211 0.07 7.55 0.96
CA ILE A 211 1.03 6.79 1.77
C ILE A 211 0.93 5.32 1.39
N SER A 212 2.06 4.64 1.17
CA SER A 212 2.04 3.23 0.74
C SER A 212 1.37 2.33 1.79
N PHE A 213 0.36 1.59 1.36
CA PHE A 213 -0.32 0.58 2.17
C PHE A 213 0.63 -0.55 2.54
N PHE A 214 1.36 -1.10 1.57
CA PHE A 214 2.22 -2.25 1.81
C PHE A 214 3.46 -1.90 2.63
N GLU A 215 3.97 -0.66 2.52
CA GLU A 215 4.97 -0.15 3.45
C GLU A 215 4.42 -0.07 4.88
N SER A 216 3.24 0.54 5.04
CA SER A 216 2.59 0.69 6.36
C SER A 216 2.29 -0.68 6.98
N TRP A 217 1.92 -1.67 6.17
CA TRP A 217 1.76 -3.06 6.61
C TRP A 217 3.09 -3.68 7.03
N PHE A 218 4.16 -3.46 6.26
CA PHE A 218 5.48 -4.01 6.56
C PHE A 218 6.03 -3.51 7.90
N GLU A 219 5.77 -2.25 8.25
CA GLU A 219 6.12 -1.65 9.55
C GLU A 219 5.46 -2.35 10.74
N VAL A 220 4.26 -2.92 10.55
CA VAL A 220 3.50 -3.62 11.59
C VAL A 220 3.44 -5.14 11.38
N LYS A 221 4.23 -5.71 10.46
CA LYS A 221 4.06 -7.09 9.97
C LYS A 221 4.06 -8.15 11.08
N ASP A 222 4.94 -8.02 12.07
CA ASP A 222 5.08 -9.03 13.13
C ASP A 222 3.85 -9.01 14.06
N GLU A 223 3.37 -7.81 14.37
CA GLU A 223 2.14 -7.61 15.15
C GLU A 223 0.91 -8.06 14.35
N PHE A 224 0.85 -7.71 13.06
CA PHE A 224 -0.21 -8.10 12.15
C PHE A 224 -0.31 -9.62 12.02
N GLN A 225 0.80 -10.32 11.77
CA GLN A 225 0.84 -11.77 11.66
C GLN A 225 0.43 -12.46 12.96
N LYS A 226 0.92 -11.96 14.11
CA LYS A 226 0.52 -12.48 15.43
C LYS A 226 -0.99 -12.38 15.64
N GLN A 227 -1.58 -11.23 15.32
CA GLN A 227 -3.02 -11.03 15.49
C GLN A 227 -3.85 -11.74 14.43
N LEU A 228 -3.32 -11.95 13.23
CA LEU A 228 -3.95 -12.76 12.19
C LEU A 228 -4.05 -14.22 12.63
N ILE A 229 -2.99 -14.79 13.21
CA ILE A 229 -3.01 -16.16 13.79
C ILE A 229 -4.09 -16.25 14.87
N ALA A 230 -4.19 -15.24 15.75
CA ALA A 230 -5.24 -15.19 16.77
C ALA A 230 -6.63 -15.09 16.15
N ALA A 231 -6.82 -14.26 15.12
CA ALA A 231 -8.10 -14.11 14.42
C ALA A 231 -8.54 -15.38 13.68
N SER A 232 -7.58 -16.17 13.17
CA SER A 232 -7.80 -17.48 12.57
C SER A 232 -8.15 -18.57 13.59
N PHE A 233 -7.79 -18.39 14.86
CA PHE A 233 -8.13 -19.34 15.92
C PHE A 233 -9.65 -19.40 16.12
N ASN A 234 -10.20 -20.61 16.22
CA ASN A 234 -11.63 -20.90 16.30
C ASN A 234 -12.49 -20.36 15.13
N TRP A 235 -11.87 -20.02 14.00
CA TRP A 235 -12.59 -19.56 12.81
C TRP A 235 -13.49 -20.67 12.25
N GLU A 236 -13.05 -21.93 12.23
CA GLU A 236 -13.85 -23.05 11.72
C GLU A 236 -15.16 -23.25 12.52
N GLU A 237 -15.12 -22.93 13.81
CA GLU A 237 -16.23 -23.03 14.76
C GLU A 237 -17.17 -21.82 14.73
N GLY A 238 -16.83 -20.75 14.01
CA GLY A 238 -17.66 -19.54 13.94
C GLY A 238 -17.32 -18.46 14.96
N PHE A 239 -16.17 -18.54 15.63
CA PHE A 239 -15.79 -17.62 16.71
C PHE A 239 -14.39 -17.00 16.51
N PRO A 240 -14.12 -16.35 15.36
CA PRO A 240 -12.81 -15.76 15.10
C PRO A 240 -12.51 -14.59 16.04
N GLN A 241 -11.28 -14.51 16.55
CA GLN A 241 -10.85 -13.46 17.49
C GLN A 241 -10.35 -12.20 16.77
N VAL A 242 -11.24 -11.55 16.01
CA VAL A 242 -10.86 -10.52 15.02
C VAL A 242 -10.45 -9.17 15.62
N LEU A 243 -10.90 -8.85 16.85
CA LEU A 243 -10.68 -7.54 17.46
C LEU A 243 -9.19 -7.17 17.63
N GLY A 244 -8.31 -8.16 17.81
CA GLY A 244 -6.87 -7.94 17.89
C GLY A 244 -6.29 -7.46 16.56
N LEU A 245 -6.65 -8.14 15.47
CA LEU A 245 -6.24 -7.78 14.10
C LEU A 245 -6.82 -6.42 13.71
N PHE A 246 -8.07 -6.16 14.07
CA PHE A 246 -8.73 -4.90 13.77
C PHE A 246 -7.99 -3.71 14.38
N ARG A 247 -7.53 -3.81 15.63
CA ARG A 247 -6.69 -2.77 16.25
C ARG A 247 -5.41 -2.48 15.47
N VAL A 248 -4.74 -3.50 14.95
CA VAL A 248 -3.54 -3.32 14.12
C VAL A 248 -3.85 -2.59 12.83
N ILE A 249 -4.98 -2.92 12.18
CA ILE A 249 -5.44 -2.22 10.97
C ILE A 249 -5.77 -0.76 11.28
N LEU A 250 -6.50 -0.47 12.36
CA LEU A 250 -6.81 0.91 12.74
C LEU A 250 -5.55 1.71 13.09
N LYS A 251 -4.61 1.11 13.83
CA LYS A 251 -3.30 1.71 14.15
C LYS A 251 -2.52 2.05 12.87
N MET A 252 -2.49 1.13 11.91
CA MET A 252 -1.85 1.34 10.61
C MET A 252 -2.49 2.52 9.88
N ILE A 253 -3.83 2.56 9.76
CA ILE A 253 -4.57 3.67 9.12
C ILE A 253 -4.26 5.01 9.80
N LYS A 254 -4.33 5.06 11.14
CA LYS A 254 -4.07 6.27 11.93
C LYS A 254 -2.64 6.77 11.75
N SER A 255 -1.66 5.86 11.78
CA SER A 255 -0.25 6.19 11.52
C SER A 255 -0.05 6.75 10.12
N SER A 256 -0.68 6.15 9.11
CA SER A 256 -0.62 6.66 7.74
C SER A 256 -1.23 8.06 7.62
N TYR A 257 -2.33 8.38 8.33
CA TYR A 257 -2.92 9.72 8.29
C TYR A 257 -2.01 10.76 8.95
N HIS A 258 -1.36 10.41 10.06
CA HIS A 258 -0.35 11.28 10.67
C HIS A 258 0.81 11.56 9.69
N ARG A 259 1.32 10.52 9.02
CA ARG A 259 2.35 10.68 7.98
C ARG A 259 1.88 11.56 6.82
N LEU A 260 0.62 11.43 6.40
CA LEU A 260 0.04 12.28 5.36
C LEU A 260 -0.02 13.74 5.79
N GLU A 261 -0.45 14.02 7.03
CA GLU A 261 -0.49 15.40 7.52
C GLU A 261 0.91 16.03 7.60
N ASP A 262 1.92 15.26 8.02
CA ASP A 262 3.30 15.73 8.05
C ASP A 262 3.86 15.94 6.64
N PHE A 263 3.61 14.99 5.72
CA PHE A 263 3.94 15.12 4.30
C PHE A 263 3.31 16.39 3.69
N ILE A 264 2.04 16.67 3.97
CA ILE A 264 1.35 17.86 3.47
C ILE A 264 1.93 19.15 4.07
N LYS A 265 2.25 19.16 5.37
CA LYS A 265 2.90 20.33 6.01
C LYS A 265 4.25 20.63 5.35
N GLU A 266 5.05 19.59 5.13
CA GLU A 266 6.34 19.70 4.44
C GLU A 266 6.13 20.21 3.01
N TYR A 267 5.27 19.55 2.23
CA TYR A 267 4.93 19.93 0.86
C TYR A 267 4.56 21.42 0.73
N TYR A 268 3.72 21.94 1.65
CA TYR A 268 3.37 23.36 1.67
C TYR A 268 4.51 24.30 2.04
N TYR A 269 5.36 23.88 2.96
CA TYR A 269 6.57 24.62 3.31
C TYR A 269 7.50 24.70 2.08
N GLU A 270 7.62 23.62 1.32
CA GLU A 270 8.40 23.56 0.07
C GLU A 270 7.83 24.45 -1.04
N GLU A 271 6.50 24.54 -1.18
CA GLU A 271 5.88 25.42 -2.18
C GLU A 271 6.07 26.91 -1.86
N LYS A 272 6.10 27.28 -0.58
CA LYS A 272 6.27 28.68 -0.13
C LYS A 272 7.71 29.17 -0.21
N ILE A 273 8.68 28.26 -0.04
CA ILE A 273 10.10 28.57 -0.25
C ILE A 273 10.40 28.50 -1.74
N ASN A 274 11.27 29.38 -2.23
CA ASN A 274 11.73 29.28 -3.61
C ASN A 274 12.29 27.87 -3.87
N LYS A 275 11.75 27.15 -4.86
CA LYS A 275 12.10 25.75 -5.15
C LYS A 275 13.61 25.51 -5.28
N ALA A 276 14.35 26.53 -5.72
CA ALA A 276 15.81 26.48 -5.80
C ALA A 276 16.48 26.47 -4.42
N ASP A 277 15.97 27.27 -3.47
CA ASP A 277 16.50 27.40 -2.11
C ASP A 277 16.17 26.16 -1.26
N ASN A 278 15.04 25.50 -1.53
CA ASN A 278 14.70 24.24 -0.87
C ASN A 278 15.61 23.07 -1.31
N VAL A 279 15.87 22.94 -2.61
CA VAL A 279 16.85 21.95 -3.13
C VAL A 279 18.24 22.22 -2.55
N GLU A 280 18.64 23.49 -2.45
CA GLU A 280 19.91 23.90 -1.84
C GLU A 280 19.99 23.48 -0.35
N ASN A 281 18.95 23.73 0.44
CA ASN A 281 18.86 23.27 1.83
C ASN A 281 18.94 21.75 1.98
N THR A 282 18.26 21.01 1.12
CA THR A 282 18.31 19.54 1.16
C THR A 282 19.67 19.00 0.77
N ILE A 283 20.34 19.62 -0.21
CA ILE A 283 21.72 19.29 -0.53
C ILE A 283 22.59 19.43 0.72
N TYR A 284 22.43 20.48 1.53
CA TYR A 284 23.18 20.64 2.77
C TYR A 284 22.89 19.57 3.83
N LYS A 285 21.69 19.00 3.87
CA LYS A 285 21.34 17.91 4.81
C LYS A 285 21.73 16.51 4.32
N LEU A 286 21.94 16.31 3.02
CA LEU A 286 22.36 15.02 2.47
C LEU A 286 23.77 14.61 2.91
N PRO A 287 24.16 13.32 2.78
CA PRO A 287 25.54 12.91 3.00
C PRO A 287 26.55 13.67 2.11
N ASN A 288 27.82 13.67 2.50
CA ASN A 288 28.88 14.39 1.79
C ASN A 288 28.99 14.01 0.30
N ILE A 289 28.66 12.77 -0.03
CA ILE A 289 28.51 12.27 -1.39
C ILE A 289 27.04 11.93 -1.61
N PHE A 290 26.41 12.55 -2.59
CA PHE A 290 25.01 12.33 -2.93
C PHE A 290 24.80 12.26 -4.44
N SER A 291 23.66 11.73 -4.85
CA SER A 291 23.23 11.63 -6.23
C SER A 291 22.06 12.57 -6.50
N LYS A 292 21.81 12.85 -7.79
CA LYS A 292 20.58 13.55 -8.20
C LYS A 292 19.33 12.76 -7.77
N GLU A 293 19.41 11.43 -7.76
CA GLU A 293 18.30 10.56 -7.35
C GLU A 293 18.00 10.74 -5.86
N ASP A 294 19.01 10.97 -5.02
CA ASP A 294 18.84 11.19 -3.58
C ASP A 294 18.04 12.47 -3.30
N ILE A 295 18.32 13.54 -4.06
CA ILE A 295 17.52 14.77 -4.03
C ILE A 295 16.09 14.49 -4.51
N LYS A 296 15.95 13.72 -5.60
CA LYS A 296 14.66 13.36 -6.19
C LYS A 296 13.81 12.47 -5.27
N MET A 297 14.43 11.69 -4.40
CA MET A 297 13.73 10.90 -3.38
C MET A 297 13.12 11.80 -2.30
N ILE A 298 13.78 12.92 -1.96
CA ILE A 298 13.30 13.89 -0.97
C ILE A 298 12.31 14.88 -1.59
N HIS A 299 12.63 15.40 -2.79
CA HIS A 299 11.82 16.36 -3.53
C HIS A 299 11.32 15.81 -4.87
N PRO A 300 10.38 14.86 -4.86
CA PRO A 300 9.95 14.18 -6.08
C PRO A 300 9.18 15.05 -7.06
N TYR A 301 8.52 16.10 -6.55
CA TYR A 301 7.72 17.06 -7.34
C TYR A 301 8.56 18.16 -7.98
N ILE A 302 9.83 18.30 -7.58
CA ILE A 302 10.72 19.30 -8.18
C ILE A 302 11.21 18.77 -9.53
N SER A 303 11.02 19.57 -10.58
CA SER A 303 11.44 19.21 -11.92
C SER A 303 12.95 18.97 -11.99
N GLU A 304 13.38 18.03 -12.83
CA GLU A 304 14.82 17.81 -13.05
C GLU A 304 15.52 19.09 -13.53
N SER A 305 14.84 19.94 -14.29
CA SER A 305 15.37 21.22 -14.74
C SER A 305 15.68 22.16 -13.57
N THR A 306 14.87 22.12 -12.51
CA THR A 306 15.10 22.93 -11.29
C THR A 306 16.26 22.36 -10.49
N ILE A 307 16.28 21.03 -10.26
CA ILE A 307 17.40 20.36 -9.57
C ILE A 307 18.72 20.62 -10.29
N ASN A 308 18.76 20.46 -11.62
CA ASN A 308 19.97 20.71 -12.41
C ASN A 308 20.41 22.18 -12.35
N ARG A 309 19.46 23.12 -12.29
CA ARG A 309 19.76 24.55 -12.14
C ARG A 309 20.38 24.85 -10.78
N THR A 310 19.83 24.30 -9.70
CA THR A 310 20.40 24.46 -8.35
C THR A 310 21.79 23.81 -8.25
N LEU A 311 21.97 22.61 -8.80
CA LEU A 311 23.29 21.96 -8.84
C LEU A 311 24.32 22.77 -9.63
N ALA A 312 23.92 23.36 -10.77
CA ALA A 312 24.79 24.23 -11.54
C ALA A 312 25.16 25.50 -10.75
N LYS A 313 24.18 26.17 -10.14
CA LYS A 313 24.40 27.34 -9.25
C LYS A 313 25.41 27.01 -8.15
N LEU A 314 25.19 25.94 -7.38
CA LEU A 314 26.06 25.54 -6.27
C LEU A 314 27.46 25.11 -6.70
N ARG A 315 27.60 24.53 -7.90
CA ARG A 315 28.90 24.24 -8.50
C ARG A 315 29.63 25.53 -8.86
N ASP A 316 28.94 26.47 -9.48
CA ASP A 316 29.51 27.75 -9.90
C ASP A 316 29.88 28.62 -8.68
N GLU A 317 29.18 28.44 -7.56
CA GLU A 317 29.50 28.98 -6.23
C GLU A 317 30.60 28.20 -5.47
N ASN A 318 31.21 27.18 -6.08
CA ASN A 318 32.24 26.30 -5.47
C ASN A 318 31.80 25.59 -4.17
N LYS A 319 30.50 25.39 -3.96
CA LYS A 319 29.98 24.67 -2.78
C LYS A 319 29.96 23.15 -2.98
N ILE A 320 29.81 22.70 -4.23
CA ILE A 320 29.80 21.28 -4.61
C ILE A 320 30.61 21.04 -5.89
N ARG A 321 31.05 19.79 -6.12
CA ARG A 321 31.67 19.34 -7.37
C ARG A 321 31.09 18.02 -7.87
N PRO A 322 30.98 17.83 -9.19
CA PRO A 322 30.63 16.53 -9.75
C PRO A 322 31.83 15.56 -9.66
N LEU A 323 31.57 14.33 -9.23
CA LEU A 323 32.53 13.21 -9.20
C LEU A 323 32.54 12.39 -10.51
N GLY A 324 31.68 12.73 -11.47
CA GLY A 324 31.56 12.04 -12.74
C GLY A 324 30.79 12.86 -13.78
N ARG A 325 30.56 12.28 -14.97
CA ARG A 325 29.81 12.91 -16.07
C ARG A 325 28.53 12.12 -16.36
N GLY A 326 27.46 12.82 -16.76
CA GLY A 326 26.20 12.22 -17.20
C GLY A 326 25.13 12.13 -16.12
N ARG A 327 24.04 11.40 -16.41
CA ARG A 327 22.82 11.36 -15.57
C ARG A 327 23.00 10.69 -14.21
N SER A 328 23.98 9.79 -14.08
CA SER A 328 24.33 9.07 -12.86
C SER A 328 25.51 9.69 -12.10
N ALA A 329 25.90 10.92 -12.45
CA ALA A 329 26.98 11.61 -11.76
C ALA A 329 26.63 11.80 -10.28
N LYS A 330 27.55 11.40 -9.41
CA LYS A 330 27.53 11.74 -7.99
C LYS A 330 28.13 13.13 -7.79
N TRP A 331 27.71 13.79 -6.74
CA TRP A 331 28.18 15.10 -6.31
C TRP A 331 28.84 14.98 -4.95
N CYS A 332 29.82 15.84 -4.71
CA CYS A 332 30.56 15.92 -3.45
C CYS A 332 30.52 17.36 -2.95
N LYS A 333 30.22 17.55 -1.67
CA LYS A 333 30.32 18.86 -1.01
C LYS A 333 31.79 19.26 -0.86
N ILE A 334 32.10 20.53 -1.10
CA ILE A 334 33.45 21.07 -0.99
C ILE A 334 33.67 21.78 0.35
N ILE A 335 32.58 22.25 0.98
CA ILE A 335 32.59 22.97 2.25
C ILE A 335 32.30 21.98 3.39
N GLU A 336 33.19 21.89 4.37
CA GLU A 336 33.06 21.06 5.58
C GLU A 336 32.00 21.64 6.55
N GLU A 337 31.45 20.81 7.44
CA GLU A 337 30.31 21.12 8.32
C GLU A 337 30.48 22.38 9.19
N ASP A 338 31.71 22.85 9.43
CA ASP A 338 32.02 23.98 10.30
C ASP A 338 31.70 25.38 9.72
N ASP A 339 31.48 25.51 8.40
CA ASP A 339 31.22 26.83 7.77
C ASP A 339 29.72 27.23 7.77
N PHE A 340 28.82 26.34 8.22
CA PHE A 340 27.37 26.55 8.14
C PHE A 340 26.75 27.21 9.37
N GLU A 341 27.45 27.28 10.52
CA GLU A 341 26.93 27.98 11.72
C GLU A 341 26.70 29.48 11.47
N HIS A 342 27.42 30.07 10.52
CA HIS A 342 27.32 31.50 10.23
C HIS A 342 26.10 31.89 9.38
N ILE A 343 25.47 30.94 8.69
CA ILE A 343 24.34 31.23 7.78
C ILE A 343 23.01 31.31 8.54
N PHE A 344 22.94 30.78 9.77
CA PHE A 344 21.71 30.75 10.60
C PHE A 344 21.69 31.78 11.74
N ARG A 345 22.66 32.71 11.80
CA ARG A 345 22.61 33.88 12.69
C ARG A 345 22.26 35.13 11.87
N GLY A 346 20.97 35.30 11.58
CA GLY A 346 20.40 36.46 10.91
C GLY A 346 18.89 36.48 11.00
#